data_AF-A0A9Q0AIY3-F1
#
_entry.id   AF-A0A9Q0AIY3-F1
#
_cell.length_a   1.000
_cell.length_b   1.000
_cell.length_c   1.000
_cell.angle_alpha   90.00
_cell.angle_beta   90.00
_cell.angle_gamma   90.00
#
_symmetry.space_group_name_H-M   'P 1'
#
loop_
_entity.id
_entity.type
_entity.pdbx_description
1 polymer ?
#
loop_
_entity_poly.entity_id
_entity_poly.type
_entity_poly.pdbx_seq_one_letter_code
_entity_poly.pdbx_strand_id
1 'polypeptide(L)'
;MAQNAKQRIEALGKQLAPGATFEGMPAVKKVADPSSGLRLKDKVAIVTGTNSILGIGRATCHQFAENGVKAIYLCDFDNSNLEKHKREINSLYPKVEVHVRQFDAANEEAVKEVVDHAVTTYGRLDVFFANAGIIGQALHFKDVEKSDFMKVMETNAASVFLAAKHAAPAMMKTSAGKKSSSGSIIGTASVAGIRSNAGPTAYSAGKAAVVSIAQTCAYQLAGTNIRVNALCPGLIETGMTAPTFETARARGTEKKIGQLNPMKRGGNADEIARVALFLASDEASYVNGQAWAVDGGLSAGHPFVPGKLA
;
A
#
# COMPACT_ATOMS: atom_id res chain seq x y z
N MET A 1 -9.72 -7.28 24.78
CA MET A 1 -9.26 -6.84 23.43
C MET A 1 -9.05 -5.33 23.32
N ALA A 2 -9.98 -4.48 23.79
CA ALA A 2 -9.83 -3.01 23.73
C ALA A 2 -8.64 -2.45 24.55
N GLN A 3 -8.28 -3.08 25.67
CA GLN A 3 -7.18 -2.66 26.53
C GLN A 3 -5.80 -2.88 25.87
N ASN A 4 -5.63 -3.97 25.12
CA ASN A 4 -4.42 -4.22 24.31
C ASN A 4 -4.32 -3.26 23.12
N ALA A 5 -5.44 -2.85 22.53
CA ALA A 5 -5.42 -1.84 21.45
C ALA A 5 -4.99 -0.47 21.96
N LYS A 6 -5.45 -0.07 23.16
CA LYS A 6 -5.10 1.22 23.80
C LYS A 6 -3.63 1.26 24.24
N GLN A 7 -3.12 0.16 24.81
CA GLN A 7 -1.70 0.02 25.17
C GLN A 7 -0.77 0.01 23.93
N ARG A 8 -1.22 -0.58 22.81
CA ARG A 8 -0.49 -0.51 21.54
C ARG A 8 -0.37 0.94 21.05
N ILE A 9 -1.46 1.71 21.10
CA ILE A 9 -1.48 3.14 20.70
C ILE A 9 -0.55 3.99 21.58
N GLU A 10 -0.50 3.75 22.90
CA GLU A 10 0.40 4.49 23.81
C GLU A 10 1.88 4.13 23.62
N ALA A 11 2.21 2.87 23.34
CA ALA A 11 3.58 2.42 23.07
C ALA A 11 4.15 2.95 21.73
N LEU A 12 3.29 3.45 20.85
CA LEU A 12 3.62 4.07 19.56
C LEU A 12 3.98 5.57 19.67
N GLY A 13 3.97 6.15 20.87
CA GLY A 13 4.16 7.58 21.15
C GLY A 13 5.42 8.25 20.58
N LYS A 14 6.39 7.50 20.04
CA LYS A 14 7.58 8.07 19.35
C LYS A 14 7.38 8.33 17.85
N GLN A 15 6.29 7.85 17.24
CA GLN A 15 5.94 8.13 15.84
C GLN A 15 4.75 9.07 15.69
N LEU A 16 4.00 9.32 16.75
CA LEU A 16 2.96 10.33 16.71
C LEU A 16 3.65 11.68 16.64
N ALA A 17 3.32 12.52 15.66
CA ALA A 17 3.66 13.93 15.77
C ALA A 17 3.11 14.40 17.13
N PRO A 18 3.87 15.08 17.99
CA PRO A 18 3.29 15.72 19.17
C PRO A 18 2.23 16.70 18.65
N GLY A 19 0.95 16.33 18.73
CA GLY A 19 -0.08 16.99 17.92
C GLY A 19 -1.43 16.30 17.94
N ALA A 20 -2.39 16.98 17.30
CA ALA A 20 -3.82 16.66 17.33
C ALA A 20 -4.12 15.20 16.95
N THR A 21 -5.02 14.59 17.72
CA THR A 21 -5.64 13.30 17.39
C THR A 21 -6.99 13.55 16.74
N PHE A 22 -7.39 12.69 15.80
CA PHE A 22 -8.74 12.71 15.24
C PHE A 22 -9.54 11.54 15.81
N GLU A 23 -10.52 11.82 16.67
CA GLU A 23 -11.31 10.79 17.36
C GLU A 23 -10.44 9.71 18.04
N GLY A 24 -9.33 10.13 18.66
CA GLY A 24 -8.36 9.25 19.32
C GLY A 24 -7.41 8.49 18.40
N MET A 25 -7.51 8.66 17.08
CA MET A 25 -6.47 8.20 16.14
C MET A 25 -5.34 9.22 16.06
N PRO A 26 -4.09 8.76 16.03
CA PRO A 26 -2.98 9.65 15.73
C PRO A 26 -3.04 10.16 14.30
N ALA A 27 -2.59 11.39 14.09
CA ALA A 27 -2.34 11.93 12.76
C ALA A 27 -1.34 11.04 11.99
N VAL A 28 -1.51 10.97 10.66
CA VAL A 28 -0.52 10.32 9.79
C VAL A 28 0.79 11.11 9.87
N LYS A 29 1.87 10.46 10.31
CA LYS A 29 3.20 11.06 10.36
C LYS A 29 3.64 11.48 8.96
N LYS A 30 3.95 12.75 8.77
CA LYS A 30 4.53 13.29 7.53
C LYS A 30 6.05 13.35 7.67
N VAL A 31 6.79 12.85 6.68
CA VAL A 31 8.26 12.84 6.69
C VAL A 31 8.90 13.99 5.89
N ALA A 32 8.10 14.72 5.13
CA ALA A 32 8.51 15.86 4.32
C ALA A 32 7.34 16.82 4.13
N ASP A 33 7.62 18.00 3.62
CA ASP A 33 6.60 19.00 3.30
C ASP A 33 5.59 18.50 2.24
N PRO A 34 4.43 19.17 2.12
CA PRO A 34 3.47 18.89 1.07
C PRO A 34 4.06 19.01 -0.34
N SER A 35 3.42 18.38 -1.33
CA SER A 35 3.81 18.54 -2.73
C SER A 35 3.59 19.97 -3.20
N SER A 36 4.42 20.45 -4.12
CA SER A 36 4.32 21.81 -4.68
C SER A 36 3.08 22.05 -5.56
N GLY A 37 2.36 20.99 -5.92
CA GLY A 37 1.12 21.07 -6.72
C GLY A 37 0.24 19.84 -6.53
N LEU A 38 -0.98 19.90 -7.10
CA LEU A 38 -1.97 18.82 -7.03
C LEU A 38 -1.65 17.73 -8.07
N ARG A 39 -1.09 16.62 -7.61
CA ARG A 39 -0.58 15.53 -8.48
C ARG A 39 -1.65 14.55 -8.96
N LEU A 40 -2.84 14.56 -8.35
CA LEU A 40 -3.97 13.68 -8.69
C LEU A 40 -5.27 14.45 -8.97
N LYS A 41 -5.15 15.73 -9.35
CA LYS A 41 -6.31 16.57 -9.66
C LYS A 41 -7.28 15.87 -10.61
N ASP A 42 -8.57 15.87 -10.25
CA ASP A 42 -9.68 15.30 -11.03
C ASP A 42 -9.66 13.76 -11.21
N LYS A 43 -8.70 13.06 -10.61
CA LYS A 43 -8.57 11.59 -10.71
C LYS A 43 -9.47 10.85 -9.71
N VAL A 44 -9.85 9.63 -10.06
CA VAL A 44 -10.60 8.69 -9.22
C VAL A 44 -9.71 7.51 -8.85
N ALA A 45 -9.61 7.22 -7.54
CA ALA A 45 -8.70 6.22 -7.00
C ALA A 45 -9.41 5.16 -6.15
N ILE A 46 -8.99 3.89 -6.25
CA ILE A 46 -9.38 2.80 -5.36
C ILE A 46 -8.13 2.33 -4.61
N VAL A 47 -8.24 2.17 -3.28
CA VAL A 47 -7.14 1.67 -2.44
C VAL A 47 -7.64 0.55 -1.54
N THR A 48 -7.01 -0.62 -1.58
CA THR A 48 -7.33 -1.75 -0.69
C THR A 48 -6.37 -1.83 0.49
N GLY A 49 -6.79 -2.43 1.62
CA GLY A 49 -5.95 -2.53 2.82
C GLY A 49 -5.80 -1.21 3.57
N THR A 50 -6.90 -0.46 3.73
CA THR A 50 -6.92 0.91 4.26
C THR A 50 -7.32 1.02 5.75
N ASN A 51 -7.73 -0.08 6.39
CA ASN A 51 -8.28 -0.04 7.74
C ASN A 51 -7.23 0.23 8.83
N SER A 52 -5.98 -0.19 8.64
CA SER A 52 -4.94 -0.03 9.66
C SER A 52 -4.63 1.45 9.95
N ILE A 53 -4.70 1.84 11.23
CA ILE A 53 -4.39 3.20 11.72
C ILE A 53 -2.95 3.63 11.37
N LEU A 54 -2.00 2.69 11.32
CA LEU A 54 -0.61 2.97 10.92
C LEU A 54 -0.26 2.42 9.54
N GLY A 55 -1.28 2.05 8.75
CA GLY A 55 -1.09 1.34 7.50
C GLY A 55 -0.58 2.24 6.38
N ILE A 56 0.12 1.61 5.42
CA ILE A 56 0.46 2.22 4.13
C ILE A 56 -0.81 2.68 3.42
N GLY A 57 -1.87 1.87 3.40
CA GLY A 57 -3.14 2.22 2.76
C GLY A 57 -3.75 3.52 3.29
N ARG A 58 -3.81 3.70 4.62
CA ARG A 58 -4.28 4.95 5.24
C ARG A 58 -3.38 6.13 4.84
N ALA A 59 -2.06 5.98 4.97
CA ALA A 59 -1.12 7.05 4.60
C ALA A 59 -1.25 7.45 3.12
N THR A 60 -1.45 6.48 2.22
CA THR A 60 -1.69 6.72 0.79
C THR A 60 -3.00 7.46 0.55
N CYS A 61 -4.08 7.11 1.26
CA CYS A 61 -5.35 7.84 1.12
C CYS A 61 -5.21 9.31 1.52
N HIS A 62 -4.48 9.60 2.60
CA HIS A 62 -4.16 10.97 2.99
C HIS A 62 -3.29 11.69 1.97
N GLN A 63 -2.27 11.02 1.41
CA GLN A 63 -1.43 11.60 0.36
C GLN A 63 -2.25 11.91 -0.91
N PHE A 64 -3.16 11.01 -1.31
CA PHE A 64 -3.98 11.23 -2.49
C PHE A 64 -4.97 12.38 -2.29
N ALA A 65 -5.59 12.46 -1.10
CA ALA A 65 -6.50 13.53 -0.73
C ALA A 65 -5.81 14.90 -0.70
N GLU A 66 -4.64 14.99 -0.07
CA GLU A 66 -3.79 16.20 -0.05
C GLU A 66 -3.40 16.65 -1.47
N ASN A 67 -3.26 15.70 -2.40
CA ASN A 67 -2.88 15.96 -3.79
C ASN A 67 -4.07 16.09 -4.75
N GLY A 68 -5.27 16.35 -4.21
CA GLY A 68 -6.42 16.80 -4.98
C GLY A 68 -7.15 15.70 -5.75
N VAL A 69 -7.04 14.43 -5.32
CA VAL A 69 -7.88 13.37 -5.87
C VAL A 69 -9.35 13.77 -5.78
N LYS A 70 -10.11 13.58 -6.86
CA LYS A 70 -11.54 13.94 -6.87
C LYS A 70 -12.34 13.01 -5.98
N ALA A 71 -12.13 11.71 -6.16
CA ALA A 71 -12.80 10.68 -5.39
C ALA A 71 -11.86 9.54 -5.02
N ILE A 72 -12.00 9.01 -3.81
CA ILE A 72 -11.20 7.90 -3.31
C ILE A 72 -12.06 6.86 -2.59
N TYR A 73 -11.85 5.59 -2.94
CA TYR A 73 -12.46 4.44 -2.28
C TYR A 73 -11.48 3.83 -1.28
N LEU A 74 -11.87 3.87 0.00
CA LEU A 74 -11.19 3.21 1.11
C LEU A 74 -11.79 1.82 1.26
N CYS A 75 -11.03 0.82 0.81
CA CYS A 75 -11.46 -0.57 0.77
C CYS A 75 -10.66 -1.41 1.77
N ASP A 76 -11.32 -2.30 2.50
CA ASP A 76 -10.67 -3.28 3.37
C ASP A 76 -11.62 -4.44 3.72
N PHE A 77 -11.07 -5.56 4.16
CA PHE A 77 -11.83 -6.70 4.67
C PHE A 77 -12.50 -6.35 6.01
N ASP A 78 -11.79 -5.58 6.85
CA ASP A 78 -12.26 -5.12 8.16
C ASP A 78 -12.70 -3.65 8.08
N ASN A 79 -13.84 -3.31 8.68
CA ASN A 79 -14.42 -1.96 8.59
C ASN A 79 -14.25 -1.11 9.87
N SER A 80 -13.54 -1.60 10.88
CA SER A 80 -13.53 -1.01 12.22
C SER A 80 -13.04 0.45 12.28
N ASN A 81 -12.20 0.87 11.34
CA ASN A 81 -11.70 2.24 11.24
C ASN A 81 -12.06 2.94 9.92
N LEU A 82 -12.66 2.27 8.94
CA LEU A 82 -12.87 2.86 7.60
C LEU A 82 -13.73 4.13 7.64
N GLU A 83 -14.86 4.10 8.35
CA GLU A 83 -15.72 5.28 8.50
C GLU A 83 -15.03 6.41 9.27
N LYS A 84 -14.13 6.07 10.20
CA LYS A 84 -13.35 7.07 10.93
C LYS A 84 -12.30 7.73 10.03
N HIS A 85 -11.58 6.94 9.22
CA HIS A 85 -10.65 7.46 8.20
C HIS A 85 -11.38 8.36 7.20
N LYS A 86 -12.60 7.99 6.78
CA LYS A 86 -13.44 8.83 5.92
C LYS A 86 -13.73 10.19 6.55
N ARG A 87 -14.19 10.23 7.81
CA ARG A 87 -14.46 11.49 8.51
C ARG A 87 -13.20 12.34 8.68
N GLU A 88 -12.06 11.71 8.97
CA GLU A 88 -10.78 12.41 9.07
C GLU A 88 -10.38 13.07 7.74
N ILE A 89 -10.43 12.31 6.64
CA ILE A 89 -10.10 12.82 5.30
C ILE A 89 -11.08 13.93 4.89
N ASN A 90 -12.38 13.77 5.13
CA ASN A 90 -13.38 14.80 4.82
C ASN A 90 -13.15 16.09 5.63
N SER A 91 -12.73 15.97 6.89
CA SER A 91 -12.41 17.12 7.75
C SER A 91 -11.20 17.89 7.22
N LEU A 92 -10.16 17.19 6.79
CA LEU A 92 -8.91 17.79 6.30
C LEU A 92 -9.01 18.27 4.84
N TYR A 93 -9.77 17.57 4.01
CA TYR A 93 -9.83 17.75 2.56
C TYR A 93 -11.29 17.74 2.07
N PRO A 94 -12.10 18.76 2.42
CA PRO A 94 -13.55 18.75 2.21
C PRO A 94 -14.01 18.71 0.75
N LYS A 95 -13.10 18.87 -0.22
CA LYS A 95 -13.38 18.78 -1.66
C LYS A 95 -13.25 17.36 -2.22
N VAL A 96 -12.74 16.41 -1.42
CA VAL A 96 -12.51 15.02 -1.84
C VAL A 96 -13.77 14.20 -1.53
N GLU A 97 -14.28 13.48 -2.53
CA GLU A 97 -15.38 12.54 -2.32
C GLU A 97 -14.85 11.20 -1.80
N VAL A 98 -15.15 10.86 -0.56
CA VAL A 98 -14.63 9.65 0.09
C VAL A 98 -15.70 8.55 0.22
N HIS A 99 -15.41 7.39 -0.36
CA HIS A 99 -16.26 6.19 -0.31
C HIS A 99 -15.62 5.11 0.56
N VAL A 100 -16.41 4.44 1.39
CA VAL A 100 -15.97 3.27 2.16
C VAL A 100 -16.59 2.02 1.55
N ARG A 101 -15.80 0.94 1.41
CA ARG A 101 -16.25 -0.37 0.96
C ARG A 101 -15.62 -1.47 1.80
N GLN A 102 -16.44 -2.33 2.38
CA GLN A 102 -15.96 -3.50 3.10
C GLN A 102 -16.04 -4.73 2.19
N PHE A 103 -14.91 -5.32 1.84
CA PHE A 103 -14.84 -6.57 1.08
C PHE A 103 -13.45 -7.21 1.16
N ASP A 104 -13.39 -8.52 0.91
CA ASP A 104 -12.12 -9.21 0.69
C ASP A 104 -11.58 -8.87 -0.71
N ALA A 105 -10.36 -8.34 -0.79
CA ALA A 105 -9.74 -8.00 -2.07
C ALA A 105 -9.49 -9.22 -2.98
N ALA A 106 -9.57 -10.45 -2.45
CA ALA A 106 -9.54 -11.69 -3.23
C ALA A 106 -10.94 -12.13 -3.75
N ASN A 107 -12.01 -11.45 -3.36
CA ASN A 107 -13.36 -11.69 -3.90
C ASN A 107 -13.54 -10.94 -5.23
N GLU A 108 -13.69 -11.69 -6.32
CA GLU A 108 -13.74 -11.13 -7.67
C GLU A 108 -14.97 -10.25 -7.90
N GLU A 109 -16.15 -10.70 -7.47
CA GLU A 109 -17.41 -9.99 -7.65
C GLU A 109 -17.37 -8.62 -6.95
N ALA A 110 -16.89 -8.57 -5.71
CA ALA A 110 -16.77 -7.32 -4.95
C ALA A 110 -15.73 -6.36 -5.53
N VAL A 111 -14.60 -6.87 -6.04
CA VAL A 111 -13.61 -6.05 -6.76
C VAL A 111 -14.24 -5.44 -8.02
N LYS A 112 -15.01 -6.23 -8.77
CA LYS A 112 -15.73 -5.73 -9.95
C LYS A 112 -16.77 -4.67 -9.56
N GLU A 113 -17.55 -4.90 -8.50
CA GLU A 113 -18.57 -3.96 -8.03
C GLU A 113 -18.00 -2.58 -7.66
N VAL A 114 -16.87 -2.52 -6.94
CA VAL A 114 -16.27 -1.22 -6.58
C VAL A 114 -15.72 -0.50 -7.81
N VAL A 115 -15.16 -1.23 -8.78
CA VAL A 115 -14.69 -0.67 -10.06
C VAL A 115 -15.86 -0.14 -10.88
N ASP A 116 -16.95 -0.91 -11.00
CA ASP A 116 -18.14 -0.51 -11.73
C ASP A 116 -18.81 0.71 -11.10
N HIS A 117 -18.83 0.80 -9.76
CA HIS A 117 -19.33 1.97 -9.06
C HIS A 117 -18.52 3.22 -9.40
N ALA A 118 -17.18 3.12 -9.45
CA ALA A 118 -16.32 4.24 -9.85
C ALA A 118 -16.62 4.71 -11.27
N VAL A 119 -16.73 3.78 -12.22
CA VAL A 119 -17.06 4.09 -13.62
C VAL A 119 -18.45 4.70 -13.75
N THR A 120 -19.45 4.14 -13.07
CA THR A 120 -20.84 4.60 -13.15
C THR A 120 -21.00 6.00 -12.57
N THR A 121 -20.34 6.26 -11.43
CA THR A 121 -20.47 7.54 -10.71
C THR A 121 -19.68 8.65 -11.39
N TYR A 122 -18.47 8.35 -11.87
CA TYR A 122 -17.52 9.37 -12.31
C TYR A 122 -17.19 9.33 -13.81
N GLY A 123 -17.68 8.31 -14.53
CA GLY A 123 -17.33 8.08 -15.93
C GLY A 123 -15.86 7.72 -16.13
N ARG A 124 -15.13 7.35 -15.07
CA ARG A 124 -13.69 7.07 -15.10
C ARG A 124 -13.22 6.27 -13.88
N LEU A 125 -12.09 5.58 -14.07
CA LEU A 125 -11.18 5.13 -13.02
C LEU A 125 -9.76 5.48 -13.46
N ASP A 126 -8.90 5.96 -12.56
CA ASP A 126 -7.55 6.41 -12.90
C ASP A 126 -6.46 5.68 -12.13
N VAL A 127 -6.74 5.31 -10.87
CA VAL A 127 -5.76 4.66 -9.99
C VAL A 127 -6.41 3.47 -9.29
N PHE A 128 -5.73 2.32 -9.29
CA PHE A 128 -6.04 1.21 -8.39
C PHE A 128 -4.77 0.82 -7.64
N PHE A 129 -4.71 1.10 -6.34
CA PHE A 129 -3.64 0.63 -5.47
C PHE A 129 -4.09 -0.62 -4.72
N ALA A 130 -3.73 -1.78 -5.26
CA ALA A 130 -3.97 -3.10 -4.68
C ALA A 130 -2.97 -3.35 -3.55
N ASN A 131 -3.29 -2.82 -2.37
CA ASN A 131 -2.40 -2.78 -1.22
C ASN A 131 -2.74 -3.78 -0.11
N ALA A 132 -3.94 -4.39 -0.13
CA ALA A 132 -4.29 -5.47 0.79
C ALA A 132 -3.24 -6.60 0.78
N GLY A 133 -2.97 -7.16 1.96
CA GLY A 133 -2.00 -8.25 2.10
C GLY A 133 -1.88 -8.78 3.52
N ILE A 134 -1.41 -10.02 3.63
CA ILE A 134 -1.17 -10.73 4.89
C ILE A 134 0.21 -11.41 4.87
N ILE A 135 0.82 -11.60 6.05
CA ILE A 135 2.12 -12.29 6.18
C ILE A 135 1.96 -13.81 6.17
N GLY A 136 0.87 -14.34 6.73
CA GLY A 136 0.74 -15.77 7.01
C GLY A 136 1.53 -16.19 8.25
N GLN A 137 1.66 -17.50 8.45
CA GLN A 137 2.36 -18.06 9.62
C GLN A 137 3.89 -18.06 9.43
N ALA A 138 4.62 -17.78 10.51
CA ALA A 138 6.09 -17.85 10.55
C ALA A 138 6.56 -19.28 10.88
N LEU A 139 6.21 -20.25 10.03
CA LEU A 139 6.61 -21.64 10.16
C LEU A 139 7.71 -22.02 9.16
N HIS A 140 8.44 -23.09 9.47
CA HIS A 140 9.33 -23.72 8.50
C HIS A 140 8.50 -24.29 7.34
N PHE A 141 8.99 -24.21 6.10
CA PHE A 141 8.17 -24.50 4.91
C PHE A 141 7.53 -25.91 4.90
N LYS A 142 8.20 -26.89 5.49
CA LYS A 142 7.72 -28.29 5.61
C LYS A 142 6.52 -28.45 6.55
N ASP A 143 6.27 -27.47 7.41
CA ASP A 143 5.22 -27.47 8.42
C ASP A 143 4.09 -26.47 8.05
N VAL A 144 4.16 -25.87 6.85
CA VAL A 144 3.11 -24.98 6.34
C VAL A 144 2.03 -25.82 5.66
N GLU A 145 0.81 -25.76 6.19
CA GLU A 145 -0.34 -26.38 5.56
C GLU A 145 -0.63 -25.76 4.19
N LYS A 146 -1.04 -26.60 3.23
CA LYS A 146 -1.38 -26.13 1.88
C LYS A 146 -2.45 -25.05 1.91
N SER A 147 -3.47 -25.18 2.76
CA SER A 147 -4.55 -24.20 2.89
C SER A 147 -4.04 -22.83 3.34
N ASP A 148 -3.11 -22.78 4.30
CA ASP A 148 -2.49 -21.55 4.76
C ASP A 148 -1.61 -20.91 3.68
N PHE A 149 -0.86 -21.73 2.95
CA PHE A 149 -0.10 -21.26 1.78
C PHE A 149 -1.03 -20.62 0.75
N MET A 150 -2.12 -21.30 0.38
CA MET A 150 -3.07 -20.81 -0.63
C MET A 150 -3.79 -19.55 -0.19
N LYS A 151 -4.18 -19.44 1.09
CA LYS A 151 -4.78 -18.21 1.64
C LYS A 151 -3.87 -17.00 1.48
N VAL A 152 -2.56 -17.16 1.74
CA VAL A 152 -1.58 -16.08 1.52
C VAL A 152 -1.47 -15.73 0.04
N MET A 153 -1.49 -16.72 -0.85
CA MET A 153 -1.46 -16.49 -2.30
C MET A 153 -2.71 -15.77 -2.81
N GLU A 154 -3.89 -16.15 -2.33
CA GLU A 154 -5.17 -15.51 -2.65
C GLU A 154 -5.16 -14.03 -2.25
N THR A 155 -4.85 -13.73 -0.98
CA THR A 155 -4.85 -12.34 -0.51
C THR A 155 -3.73 -11.51 -1.11
N ASN A 156 -2.52 -12.05 -1.29
CA ASN A 156 -1.37 -11.25 -1.73
C ASN A 156 -1.21 -11.15 -3.25
N ALA A 157 -1.50 -12.21 -4.00
CA ALA A 157 -1.24 -12.28 -5.43
C ALA A 157 -2.54 -12.21 -6.24
N ALA A 158 -3.54 -13.03 -5.90
CA ALA A 158 -4.80 -13.05 -6.65
C ALA A 158 -5.53 -11.72 -6.55
N SER A 159 -5.53 -11.06 -5.38
CA SER A 159 -6.12 -9.72 -5.22
C SER A 159 -5.53 -8.66 -6.16
N VAL A 160 -4.21 -8.69 -6.42
CA VAL A 160 -3.54 -7.77 -7.35
C VAL A 160 -3.90 -8.11 -8.79
N PHE A 161 -3.95 -9.41 -9.12
CA PHE A 161 -4.42 -9.85 -10.42
C PHE A 161 -5.86 -9.39 -10.70
N LEU A 162 -6.77 -9.56 -9.74
CA LEU A 162 -8.17 -9.14 -9.85
C LEU A 162 -8.29 -7.62 -10.00
N ALA A 163 -7.49 -6.86 -9.25
CA ALA A 163 -7.40 -5.42 -9.44
C ALA A 163 -7.01 -5.07 -10.88
N ALA A 164 -5.97 -5.71 -11.45
CA ALA A 164 -5.58 -5.46 -12.83
C ALA A 164 -6.66 -5.88 -13.85
N LYS A 165 -7.25 -7.08 -13.66
CA LYS A 165 -8.29 -7.66 -14.51
C LYS A 165 -9.49 -6.72 -14.68
N HIS A 166 -9.95 -6.11 -13.59
CA HIS A 166 -11.15 -5.25 -13.61
C HIS A 166 -10.82 -3.77 -13.82
N ALA A 167 -9.72 -3.28 -13.25
CA ALA A 167 -9.35 -1.87 -13.39
C ALA A 167 -8.90 -1.52 -14.80
N ALA A 168 -8.20 -2.41 -15.51
CA ALA A 168 -7.68 -2.07 -16.83
C ALA A 168 -8.80 -1.76 -17.86
N PRO A 169 -9.85 -2.59 -18.05
CA PRO A 169 -10.97 -2.23 -18.91
C PRO A 169 -11.69 -0.95 -18.47
N ALA A 170 -11.82 -0.71 -17.16
CA ALA A 170 -12.41 0.52 -16.63
C ALA A 170 -11.53 1.76 -16.94
N MET A 171 -10.21 1.62 -16.90
CA MET A 171 -9.25 2.67 -17.22
C MET A 171 -9.18 2.97 -18.73
N MET A 172 -9.57 2.03 -19.60
CA MET A 172 -9.69 2.27 -21.04
C MET A 172 -10.88 3.15 -21.43
N LYS A 173 -11.92 3.21 -20.59
CA LYS A 173 -13.12 4.01 -20.85
C LYS A 173 -12.76 5.49 -20.90
N THR A 174 -13.18 6.16 -21.97
CA THR A 174 -13.07 7.61 -22.14
C THR A 174 -14.37 8.30 -21.74
N SER A 175 -14.25 9.57 -21.37
CA SER A 175 -15.37 10.44 -21.01
C SER A 175 -14.97 11.91 -21.21
N ALA A 176 -15.90 12.85 -20.98
CA ALA A 176 -15.59 14.28 -21.08
C ALA A 176 -14.40 14.71 -20.19
N GLY A 177 -14.24 14.08 -19.02
CA GLY A 177 -13.11 14.32 -18.10
C GLY A 177 -11.87 13.48 -18.37
N LYS A 178 -11.96 12.45 -19.23
CA LYS A 178 -10.88 11.50 -19.53
C LYS A 178 -10.84 11.20 -21.03
N LYS A 179 -10.08 12.02 -21.76
CA LYS A 179 -10.10 12.03 -23.24
C LYS A 179 -9.39 10.84 -23.90
N SER A 180 -8.56 10.12 -23.15
CA SER A 180 -7.82 8.97 -23.64
C SER A 180 -7.83 7.84 -22.62
N SER A 181 -7.65 6.61 -23.09
CA SER A 181 -7.25 5.51 -22.21
C SER A 181 -6.00 5.91 -21.45
N SER A 182 -5.99 5.69 -20.14
CA SER A 182 -4.84 5.90 -19.26
C SER A 182 -5.13 5.37 -17.87
N GLY A 183 -4.10 5.06 -17.09
CA GLY A 183 -4.30 4.72 -15.68
C GLY A 183 -3.05 4.18 -15.01
N SER A 184 -3.14 3.96 -13.70
CA SER A 184 -2.07 3.38 -12.91
C SER A 184 -2.61 2.31 -11.97
N ILE A 185 -2.14 1.08 -12.16
CA ILE A 185 -2.37 -0.05 -11.26
C ILE A 185 -1.08 -0.26 -10.49
N ILE A 186 -1.17 -0.26 -9.17
CA ILE A 186 -0.03 -0.42 -8.27
C ILE A 186 -0.33 -1.63 -7.39
N GLY A 187 0.55 -2.64 -7.40
CA GLY A 187 0.47 -3.78 -6.49
C GLY A 187 1.47 -3.64 -5.36
N THR A 188 1.05 -3.83 -4.11
CA THR A 188 2.00 -3.91 -2.98
C THR A 188 2.70 -5.27 -2.99
N ALA A 189 3.92 -5.30 -3.50
CA ALA A 189 4.88 -6.40 -3.36
C ALA A 189 5.60 -6.29 -1.99
N SER A 190 6.90 -6.60 -1.94
CA SER A 190 7.77 -6.47 -0.77
C SER A 190 9.21 -6.68 -1.20
N VAL A 191 10.18 -6.22 -0.39
CA VAL A 191 11.57 -6.70 -0.50
C VAL A 191 11.66 -8.24 -0.45
N ALA A 192 10.73 -8.90 0.25
CA ALA A 192 10.61 -10.37 0.28
C ALA A 192 10.26 -11.00 -1.09
N GLY A 193 9.68 -10.21 -2.00
CA GLY A 193 9.37 -10.64 -3.36
C GLY A 193 10.53 -10.50 -4.34
N ILE A 194 11.58 -9.74 -3.99
CA ILE A 194 12.75 -9.49 -4.84
C ILE A 194 14.06 -10.04 -4.25
N ARG A 195 14.08 -10.33 -2.94
CA ARG A 195 15.19 -10.93 -2.20
C ARG A 195 14.63 -11.89 -1.15
N SER A 196 15.38 -12.96 -0.85
CA SER A 196 15.02 -13.90 0.20
C SER A 196 15.25 -13.32 1.62
N ASN A 197 14.78 -14.03 2.65
CA ASN A 197 15.00 -13.71 4.07
C ASN A 197 14.31 -12.44 4.61
N ALA A 198 13.26 -11.96 3.92
CA ALA A 198 12.43 -10.83 4.39
C ALA A 198 10.96 -11.21 4.67
N GLY A 199 10.66 -12.51 4.72
CA GLY A 199 9.34 -13.04 5.09
C GLY A 199 9.28 -14.57 4.98
N PRO A 200 8.21 -15.21 5.49
CA PRO A 200 7.99 -16.64 5.32
C PRO A 200 7.79 -17.02 3.84
N THR A 201 7.89 -18.32 3.53
CA THR A 201 7.87 -18.83 2.14
C THR A 201 6.62 -18.40 1.37
N ALA A 202 5.43 -18.59 1.94
CA ALA A 202 4.17 -18.22 1.29
C ALA A 202 4.08 -16.71 1.00
N TYR A 203 4.52 -15.88 1.94
CA TYR A 203 4.56 -14.43 1.78
C TYR A 203 5.49 -14.02 0.64
N SER A 204 6.73 -14.54 0.68
CA SER A 204 7.75 -14.22 -0.31
C SER A 204 7.33 -14.65 -1.72
N ALA A 205 6.74 -15.85 -1.84
CA ALA A 205 6.16 -16.34 -3.09
C ALA A 205 5.03 -15.44 -3.61
N GLY A 206 4.07 -15.08 -2.74
CA GLY A 206 2.98 -14.18 -3.10
C GLY A 206 3.47 -12.80 -3.53
N LYS A 207 4.46 -12.22 -2.83
CA LYS A 207 5.02 -10.91 -3.18
C LYS A 207 5.92 -10.95 -4.42
N ALA A 208 6.56 -12.07 -4.72
CA ALA A 208 7.25 -12.28 -6.00
C ALA A 208 6.24 -12.40 -7.16
N ALA A 209 5.11 -13.07 -6.94
CA ALA A 209 4.03 -13.14 -7.94
C ALA A 209 3.49 -11.75 -8.30
N VAL A 210 3.37 -10.82 -7.34
CA VAL A 210 2.98 -9.42 -7.62
C VAL A 210 3.94 -8.73 -8.60
N VAL A 211 5.26 -8.97 -8.48
CA VAL A 211 6.25 -8.42 -9.41
C VAL A 211 6.04 -8.97 -10.82
N SER A 212 5.84 -10.28 -10.94
CA SER A 212 5.58 -10.94 -12.23
C SER A 212 4.25 -10.49 -12.86
N ILE A 213 3.19 -10.35 -12.06
CA ILE A 213 1.90 -9.81 -12.50
C ILE A 213 2.09 -8.40 -13.07
N ALA A 214 2.84 -7.52 -12.39
CA ALA A 214 3.07 -6.17 -12.87
C ALA A 214 3.79 -6.18 -14.24
N GLN A 215 4.83 -6.99 -14.39
CA GLN A 215 5.58 -7.10 -15.65
C GLN A 215 4.72 -7.65 -16.80
N THR A 216 3.97 -8.73 -16.55
CA THR A 216 3.19 -9.42 -17.58
C THR A 216 1.95 -8.62 -17.99
N CYS A 217 1.21 -8.06 -17.04
CA CYS A 217 0.06 -7.21 -17.33
C CYS A 217 0.47 -5.91 -18.05
N ALA A 218 1.62 -5.30 -17.69
CA ALA A 218 2.12 -4.12 -18.38
C ALA A 218 2.34 -4.39 -19.88
N TYR A 219 2.89 -5.56 -20.24
CA TYR A 219 3.11 -5.94 -21.64
C TYR A 219 1.78 -6.20 -22.39
N GLN A 220 0.82 -6.84 -21.73
CA GLN A 220 -0.52 -7.09 -22.30
C GLN A 220 -1.34 -5.81 -22.52
N LEU A 221 -0.99 -4.72 -21.84
CA LEU A 221 -1.64 -3.41 -21.95
C LEU A 221 -0.92 -2.46 -22.91
N ALA A 222 -0.10 -2.98 -23.82
CA ALA A 222 0.59 -2.19 -24.84
C ALA A 222 -0.36 -1.25 -25.61
N GLY A 223 0.05 0.01 -25.78
CA GLY A 223 -0.73 1.03 -26.50
C GLY A 223 -1.91 1.65 -25.72
N THR A 224 -2.22 1.17 -24.51
CA THR A 224 -3.37 1.65 -23.73
C THR A 224 -3.05 2.84 -22.80
N ASN A 225 -1.77 3.16 -22.62
CA ASN A 225 -1.28 4.13 -21.62
C ASN A 225 -1.69 3.80 -20.17
N ILE A 226 -2.04 2.55 -19.90
CA ILE A 226 -2.25 2.02 -18.55
C ILE A 226 -0.95 1.41 -18.07
N ARG A 227 -0.50 1.83 -16.90
CA ARG A 227 0.75 1.36 -16.29
C ARG A 227 0.46 0.41 -15.15
N VAL A 228 1.28 -0.62 -15.02
CA VAL A 228 1.20 -1.58 -13.91
C VAL A 228 2.58 -1.66 -13.26
N ASN A 229 2.69 -1.34 -11.96
CA ASN A 229 3.96 -1.40 -11.23
C ASN A 229 3.81 -2.11 -9.89
N ALA A 230 4.89 -2.71 -9.43
CA ALA A 230 4.99 -3.32 -8.11
C ALA A 230 5.75 -2.39 -7.16
N LEU A 231 5.17 -2.10 -6.00
CA LEU A 231 5.83 -1.35 -4.93
C LEU A 231 6.39 -2.34 -3.92
N CYS A 232 7.69 -2.27 -3.62
CA CYS A 232 8.41 -3.21 -2.76
C CYS A 232 8.90 -2.53 -1.46
N PRO A 233 8.02 -2.34 -0.45
CA PRO A 233 8.43 -1.81 0.85
C PRO A 233 9.45 -2.71 1.57
N GLY A 234 10.36 -2.06 2.31
CA GLY A 234 11.21 -2.70 3.32
C GLY A 234 10.49 -2.89 4.66
N LEU A 235 11.25 -2.84 5.76
CA LEU A 235 10.68 -2.89 7.12
C LEU A 235 10.09 -1.51 7.48
N ILE A 236 8.77 -1.39 7.36
CA ILE A 236 8.02 -0.16 7.66
C ILE A 236 7.28 -0.33 8.97
N GLU A 237 7.30 0.64 9.88
CA GLU A 237 6.50 0.60 11.11
C GLU A 237 5.02 0.85 10.78
N THR A 238 4.23 -0.22 10.81
CA THR A 238 2.78 -0.22 10.51
C THR A 238 2.07 -1.18 11.45
N GLY A 239 0.73 -1.29 11.38
CA GLY A 239 0.01 -2.30 12.15
C GLY A 239 0.47 -3.74 11.88
N MET A 240 0.94 -4.04 10.67
CA MET A 240 1.43 -5.38 10.28
C MET A 240 2.76 -5.74 10.97
N THR A 241 3.62 -4.76 11.20
CA THR A 241 4.99 -4.95 11.74
C THR A 241 5.14 -4.47 13.17
N ALA A 242 4.11 -3.83 13.74
CA ALA A 242 4.10 -3.30 15.11
C ALA A 242 4.65 -4.30 16.14
N PRO A 243 4.32 -5.62 16.11
CA PRO A 243 4.91 -6.58 17.05
C PRO A 243 6.45 -6.63 17.03
N THR A 244 7.07 -6.48 15.86
CA THR A 244 8.53 -6.44 15.72
C THR A 244 9.12 -5.21 16.41
N PHE A 245 8.53 -4.03 16.21
CA PHE A 245 8.98 -2.79 16.82
C PHE A 245 8.71 -2.75 18.32
N GLU A 246 7.53 -3.20 18.77
CA GLU A 246 7.16 -3.33 20.18
C GLU A 246 8.10 -4.27 20.93
N THR A 247 8.41 -5.44 20.35
CA THR A 247 9.36 -6.39 20.93
C THR A 247 10.76 -5.79 21.06
N ALA A 248 11.22 -5.05 20.05
CA ALA A 248 12.52 -4.37 20.11
C ALA A 248 12.53 -3.26 21.17
N ARG A 249 11.45 -2.48 21.31
CA ARG A 249 11.29 -1.49 22.37
C ARG A 249 11.32 -2.11 23.75
N ALA A 250 10.53 -3.15 23.98
CA ALA A 250 10.46 -3.86 25.26
C ALA A 250 11.81 -4.45 25.69
N ARG A 251 12.64 -4.87 24.71
CA ARG A 251 13.99 -5.41 24.95
C ARG A 251 15.08 -4.34 25.01
N GLY A 252 14.76 -3.06 24.82
CA GLY A 252 15.76 -1.98 24.73
C GLY A 252 16.65 -2.05 23.48
N THR A 253 16.24 -2.80 22.45
CA THR A 253 16.98 -3.01 21.20
C THR A 253 16.38 -2.27 20.01
N GLU A 254 15.50 -1.29 20.22
CA GLU A 254 14.89 -0.46 19.17
C GLU A 254 15.95 0.11 18.20
N LYS A 255 17.11 0.55 18.72
CA LYS A 255 18.25 1.04 17.91
C LYS A 255 18.85 0.02 16.94
N LYS A 256 18.53 -1.28 17.08
CA LYS A 256 18.98 -2.35 16.17
C LYS A 256 18.01 -2.57 15.00
N ILE A 257 16.82 -1.96 15.02
CA ILE A 257 15.89 -2.03 13.90
C ILE A 257 16.53 -1.39 12.68
N GLY A 258 16.54 -2.12 11.56
CA GLY A 258 17.19 -1.66 10.34
C GLY A 258 18.72 -1.61 10.42
N GLN A 259 19.37 -2.28 11.38
CA GLN A 259 20.84 -2.28 11.47
C GLN A 259 21.55 -2.76 10.19
N LEU A 260 20.89 -3.61 9.39
CA LEU A 260 21.38 -4.08 8.09
C LEU A 260 20.98 -3.17 6.92
N ASN A 261 20.00 -2.30 7.13
CA ASN A 261 19.57 -1.30 6.16
C ASN A 261 20.68 -0.22 6.06
N PRO A 262 21.13 0.20 4.85
CA PRO A 262 22.04 1.33 4.71
C PRO A 262 21.56 2.60 5.43
N MET A 263 20.25 2.86 5.45
CA MET A 263 19.67 3.98 6.21
C MET A 263 19.61 3.78 7.74
N LYS A 264 19.98 2.60 8.26
CA LYS A 264 20.06 2.29 9.71
C LYS A 264 18.78 2.52 10.50
N ARG A 265 17.61 2.46 9.86
CA ARG A 265 16.30 2.61 10.50
C ARG A 265 15.20 1.83 9.78
N GLY A 266 14.05 1.71 10.44
CA GLY A 266 12.78 1.38 9.79
C GLY A 266 12.23 2.57 9.00
N GLY A 267 11.39 2.27 8.01
CA GLY A 267 10.64 3.28 7.28
C GLY A 267 9.29 3.61 7.92
N ASN A 268 8.65 4.67 7.42
CA ASN A 268 7.34 5.15 7.82
C ASN A 268 6.34 4.95 6.68
N ALA A 269 5.05 4.78 7.00
CA ALA A 269 4.01 4.59 5.99
C ALA A 269 3.96 5.73 4.96
N ASP A 270 4.23 6.98 5.37
CA ASP A 270 4.27 8.15 4.49
C ASP A 270 5.37 8.07 3.42
N GLU A 271 6.51 7.44 3.72
CA GLU A 271 7.59 7.25 2.74
C GLU A 271 7.14 6.33 1.60
N ILE A 272 6.36 5.30 1.92
CA ILE A 272 5.77 4.40 0.92
C ILE A 272 4.64 5.10 0.16
N ALA A 273 3.78 5.82 0.88
CA ALA A 273 2.64 6.55 0.31
C ALA A 273 3.08 7.59 -0.73
N ARG A 274 4.20 8.27 -0.52
CA ARG A 274 4.77 9.23 -1.49
C ARG A 274 5.23 8.57 -2.78
N VAL A 275 5.80 7.37 -2.72
CA VAL A 275 6.15 6.61 -3.94
C VAL A 275 4.88 6.07 -4.62
N ALA A 276 3.89 5.62 -3.85
CA ALA A 276 2.58 5.26 -4.42
C ALA A 276 1.92 6.46 -5.13
N LEU A 277 2.01 7.66 -4.56
CA LEU A 277 1.56 8.91 -5.18
C LEU A 277 2.30 9.20 -6.49
N PHE A 278 3.63 9.07 -6.49
CA PHE A 278 4.42 9.20 -7.71
C PHE A 278 3.95 8.23 -8.80
N LEU A 279 3.86 6.93 -8.47
CA LEU A 279 3.42 5.90 -9.39
C LEU A 279 1.98 6.11 -9.86
N ALA A 280 1.11 6.73 -9.07
CA ALA A 280 -0.28 7.06 -9.43
C ALA A 280 -0.40 8.31 -10.32
N SER A 281 0.57 9.22 -10.23
CA SER A 281 0.58 10.50 -10.95
C SER A 281 1.07 10.37 -12.39
N ASP A 282 0.94 11.47 -13.16
CA ASP A 282 1.43 11.54 -14.53
C ASP A 282 2.97 11.71 -14.61
N GLU A 283 3.62 12.02 -13.48
CA GLU A 283 5.09 12.07 -13.39
C GLU A 283 5.74 10.70 -13.62
N ALA A 284 4.99 9.62 -13.38
CA ALA A 284 5.42 8.25 -13.64
C ALA A 284 5.02 7.76 -15.05
N SER A 285 4.71 8.66 -15.99
CA SER A 285 4.20 8.34 -17.33
C SER A 285 5.05 7.34 -18.12
N TYR A 286 6.36 7.25 -17.84
CA TYR A 286 7.27 6.30 -18.48
C TYR A 286 7.78 5.19 -17.54
N VAL A 287 7.11 4.99 -16.40
CA VAL A 287 7.40 3.93 -15.43
C VAL A 287 6.33 2.84 -15.53
N ASN A 288 6.68 1.71 -16.14
CA ASN A 288 5.76 0.61 -16.38
C ASN A 288 6.44 -0.76 -16.24
N GLY A 289 5.77 -1.72 -15.60
CA GLY A 289 6.27 -3.07 -15.36
C GLY A 289 7.42 -3.16 -14.36
N GLN A 290 7.65 -2.13 -13.53
CA GLN A 290 8.82 -2.05 -12.65
C GLN A 290 8.52 -2.48 -11.21
N ALA A 291 9.53 -3.04 -10.54
CA ALA A 291 9.52 -3.33 -9.11
C ALA A 291 10.30 -2.25 -8.34
N TRP A 292 9.60 -1.39 -7.61
CA TRP A 292 10.16 -0.22 -6.93
C TRP A 292 10.50 -0.55 -5.48
N ALA A 293 11.77 -0.81 -5.20
CA ALA A 293 12.26 -0.96 -3.82
C ALA A 293 12.18 0.37 -3.07
N VAL A 294 11.50 0.37 -1.91
CA VAL A 294 11.42 1.50 -0.98
C VAL A 294 11.75 0.99 0.40
N ASP A 295 13.04 0.77 0.64
CA ASP A 295 13.53 -0.05 1.75
C ASP A 295 14.77 0.51 2.46
N GLY A 296 15.16 1.75 2.14
CA GLY A 296 16.36 2.40 2.66
C GLY A 296 17.68 1.84 2.11
N GLY A 297 17.63 1.01 1.06
CA GLY A 297 18.78 0.38 0.42
C GLY A 297 19.04 -1.05 0.87
N LEU A 298 18.14 -1.66 1.66
CA LEU A 298 18.32 -3.02 2.16
C LEU A 298 18.53 -4.05 1.03
N SER A 299 17.81 -3.94 -0.09
CA SER A 299 17.91 -4.85 -1.23
C SER A 299 19.00 -4.47 -2.24
N ALA A 300 19.70 -3.34 -2.04
CA ALA A 300 20.61 -2.76 -3.03
C ALA A 300 21.98 -3.46 -3.11
N GLY A 301 22.33 -4.33 -2.15
CA GLY A 301 23.64 -4.94 -2.10
C GLY A 301 23.65 -6.38 -1.59
N HIS A 302 24.82 -7.00 -1.68
CA HIS A 302 25.14 -8.27 -1.03
C HIS A 302 25.39 -8.06 0.48
N PRO A 303 25.41 -9.15 1.28
CA PRO A 303 25.84 -9.06 2.68
C PRO A 303 27.19 -8.34 2.79
N PHE A 304 27.29 -7.40 3.73
CA PHE A 304 28.50 -6.63 3.99
C PHE A 304 28.72 -6.47 5.49
N VAL A 305 29.97 -6.21 5.89
CA VAL A 305 30.31 -5.88 7.28
C VAL A 305 30.27 -4.35 7.43
N PRO A 306 29.40 -3.79 8.29
CA PRO A 306 29.36 -2.36 8.51
C PRO A 306 30.75 -1.80 8.89
N GLY A 307 31.18 -0.73 8.22
CA GLY A 307 32.48 -0.09 8.49
C GLY A 307 33.68 -0.71 7.77
N LYS A 308 33.47 -1.73 6.91
CA LYS A 308 34.51 -2.24 6.00
C LYS A 308 34.07 -1.98 4.56
N LEU A 309 34.97 -1.40 3.77
CA LEU A 309 34.79 -1.33 2.31
C LEU A 309 34.84 -2.77 1.74
N ALA A 310 34.00 -3.04 0.75
CA ALA A 310 33.92 -4.33 0.08
C ALA A 310 35.26 -4.73 -0.56
#